data_AF-A0A2N0X016-F1
#
_entry.id   AF-A0A2N0X016-F1
#
_cell.length_a   1.000
_cell.length_b   1.000
_cell.length_c   1.000
_cell.angle_alpha   90.00
_cell.angle_beta   90.00
_cell.angle_gamma   90.00
#
_symmetry.space_group_name_H-M   'P 1'
#
loop_
_entity.id
_entity.type
_entity.pdbx_description
1 polymer ?
#
loop_
_entity_poly.entity_id
_entity_poly.type
_entity_poly.pdbx_seq_one_letter_code
_entity_poly.pdbx_strand_id
1 'polypeptide(L)'
;MIFKCLNIGLASSALLLSVTVQAVVITDTNNNSFIDTSTGLEWMDFGINNGKSYNYVASQLGQGGEYQGWSLASKDQVFTMWSNAFLGLGADYENRNEYGIGQLYAKDGQGVNGSVFTELFDIMGKNTTKYEGTAIEHNSSVGWFLGTDGLSNVHMLEWTGALFDLYNNDVVNIYDNYNYSNSYTANGDSAQSTMLVKRSVPAPTMLAIFALALIGFSLRRATKI
;
A
#
# COMPACT_ATOMS: atom_id res chain seq x y z
N MET A 1 -47.24 23.95 53.50
CA MET A 1 -46.25 22.87 53.71
C MET A 1 -46.65 21.72 52.79
N ILE A 2 -45.93 21.52 51.67
CA ILE A 2 -45.78 20.28 50.89
C ILE A 2 -44.74 20.59 49.79
N PHE A 3 -43.75 19.70 49.69
CA PHE A 3 -42.56 19.75 48.85
C PHE A 3 -42.80 19.13 47.46
N LYS A 4 -41.80 19.31 46.57
CA LYS A 4 -41.40 18.48 45.39
C LYS A 4 -42.09 18.81 44.04
N CYS A 5 -41.43 18.81 42.88
CA CYS A 5 -40.14 18.25 42.48
C CYS A 5 -39.47 19.10 41.37
N LEU A 6 -38.15 19.21 41.46
CA LEU A 6 -37.21 19.72 40.47
C LEU A 6 -37.04 18.67 39.36
N ASN A 7 -37.41 18.97 38.12
CA ASN A 7 -37.12 18.11 36.96
C ASN A 7 -35.68 18.39 36.48
N ILE A 8 -34.74 17.56 36.94
CA ILE A 8 -33.39 17.48 36.38
C ILE A 8 -33.50 16.64 35.11
N GLY A 9 -33.41 17.27 33.94
CA GLY A 9 -33.27 16.57 32.68
C GLY A 9 -31.90 15.90 32.60
N LEU A 10 -31.87 14.56 32.58
CA LEU A 10 -30.66 13.79 32.30
C LEU A 10 -30.21 14.05 30.86
N ALA A 11 -29.03 14.64 30.70
CA ALA A 11 -28.30 14.59 29.45
C ALA A 11 -27.62 13.21 29.34
N SER A 12 -28.21 12.30 28.57
CA SER A 12 -27.57 11.04 28.21
C SER A 12 -26.50 11.30 27.14
N SER A 13 -25.26 11.55 27.57
CA SER A 13 -24.09 11.46 26.67
C SER A 13 -23.85 9.99 26.35
N ALA A 14 -24.24 9.57 25.14
CA ALA A 14 -23.79 8.30 24.59
C ALA A 14 -22.28 8.39 24.32
N LEU A 15 -21.47 7.75 25.16
CA LEU A 15 -20.08 7.46 24.82
C LEU A 15 -20.11 6.47 23.65
N LEU A 16 -19.83 6.97 22.45
CA LEU A 16 -19.50 6.12 21.31
C LEU A 16 -18.16 5.47 21.63
N LEU A 17 -18.19 4.19 22.02
CA LEU A 17 -17.01 3.34 22.01
C LEU A 17 -16.58 3.23 20.54
N SER A 18 -15.57 4.01 20.17
CA SER A 18 -14.86 3.83 18.91
C SER A 18 -14.17 2.47 18.95
N VAL A 19 -14.79 1.49 18.30
CA VAL A 19 -14.09 0.24 17.93
C VAL A 19 -12.98 0.68 16.99
N THR A 20 -11.73 0.55 17.43
CA THR A 20 -10.60 0.62 16.50
C THR A 20 -10.68 -0.64 15.64
N VAL A 21 -11.38 -0.54 14.51
CA VAL A 21 -11.11 -1.46 13.40
C VAL A 21 -9.62 -1.32 13.13
N GLN A 22 -8.90 -2.44 13.17
CA GLN A 22 -7.53 -2.49 12.68
C GLN A 22 -7.65 -2.25 11.17
N ALA A 23 -7.59 -0.98 10.78
CA ALA A 23 -7.76 -0.59 9.39
C ALA A 23 -6.67 -1.29 8.59
N VAL A 24 -7.04 -1.89 7.45
CA VAL A 24 -6.06 -2.29 6.44
C VAL A 24 -5.17 -1.08 6.22
N VAL A 25 -3.86 -1.24 6.47
CA VAL A 25 -2.92 -0.12 6.48
C VAL A 25 -2.74 0.43 5.06
N ILE A 26 -3.10 -0.36 4.06
CA ILE A 26 -3.06 -0.01 2.64
C ILE A 26 -4.48 0.12 2.08
N THR A 27 -4.69 1.13 1.24
CA THR A 27 -5.98 1.35 0.58
C THR A 27 -5.75 1.55 -0.91
N ASP A 28 -6.42 0.73 -1.72
CA ASP A 28 -6.39 0.86 -3.17
C ASP A 28 -6.95 2.21 -3.63
N THR A 29 -6.42 2.71 -4.74
CA THR A 29 -7.01 3.82 -5.48
C THR A 29 -7.43 3.36 -6.86
N ASN A 30 -8.50 3.95 -7.39
CA ASN A 30 -8.93 3.65 -8.77
C ASN A 30 -8.00 4.22 -9.87
N ASN A 31 -6.75 4.57 -9.54
CA ASN A 31 -5.82 5.30 -10.41
C ASN A 31 -4.47 4.61 -10.58
N ASN A 32 -4.44 3.27 -10.54
CA ASN A 32 -3.22 2.47 -10.68
C ASN A 32 -2.17 2.81 -9.59
N SER A 33 -2.65 2.95 -8.36
CA SER A 33 -1.85 3.26 -7.19
C SER A 33 -2.59 2.88 -5.91
N PHE A 34 -1.85 2.72 -4.82
CA PHE A 34 -2.40 2.49 -3.48
C PHE A 34 -1.81 3.48 -2.46
N ILE A 35 -2.51 3.70 -1.35
CA ILE A 35 -2.09 4.59 -0.26
C ILE A 35 -1.71 3.76 0.96
N ASP A 36 -0.48 3.93 1.44
CA ASP A 36 -0.10 3.53 2.80
C ASP A 36 -0.63 4.60 3.77
N THR A 37 -1.73 4.27 4.45
CA THR A 37 -2.45 5.18 5.35
C THR A 37 -1.65 5.55 6.58
N SER A 38 -0.63 4.76 6.95
CA SER A 38 0.23 5.07 8.10
C SER A 38 1.25 6.17 7.79
N THR A 39 1.70 6.28 6.53
CA THR A 39 2.68 7.28 6.10
C THR A 39 2.06 8.42 5.27
N GLY A 40 0.83 8.22 4.79
CA GLY A 40 0.16 9.13 3.86
C GLY A 40 0.84 9.19 2.49
N LEU A 41 1.64 8.18 2.15
CA LEU A 41 2.30 8.06 0.86
C LEU A 41 1.44 7.24 -0.10
N GLU A 42 1.33 7.73 -1.32
CA GLU A 42 0.70 7.01 -2.43
C GLU A 42 1.80 6.39 -3.29
N TRP A 43 1.63 5.11 -3.60
CA TRP A 43 2.58 4.24 -4.27
C TRP A 43 1.98 3.81 -5.61
N MET A 44 2.78 3.84 -6.67
CA MET A 44 2.35 3.34 -7.97
C MET A 44 2.27 1.82 -7.95
N ASP A 45 1.22 1.27 -8.55
CA ASP A 45 1.03 -0.18 -8.61
C ASP A 45 2.12 -0.88 -9.43
N PHE A 46 2.37 -2.13 -9.12
CA PHE A 46 3.17 -3.00 -9.96
C PHE A 46 2.46 -3.21 -11.30
N GLY A 47 3.24 -3.19 -12.39
CA GLY A 47 2.73 -3.36 -13.75
C GLY A 47 2.72 -2.07 -14.56
N ILE A 48 2.63 -0.91 -13.89
CA ILE A 48 2.36 0.37 -14.55
C ILE A 48 3.55 0.91 -15.33
N ASN A 49 4.76 0.79 -14.79
CA ASN A 49 5.99 1.24 -15.44
C ASN A 49 6.87 0.07 -15.93
N ASN A 50 6.25 -1.09 -16.20
CA ASN A 50 6.95 -2.27 -16.71
C ASN A 50 7.67 -2.02 -18.04
N GLY A 51 8.73 -2.79 -18.29
CA GLY A 51 9.50 -2.71 -19.53
C GLY A 51 10.36 -1.46 -19.66
N LYS A 52 10.34 -0.58 -18.65
CA LYS A 52 11.18 0.62 -18.59
C LYS A 52 12.39 0.35 -17.70
N SER A 53 13.54 0.90 -18.09
CA SER A 53 14.73 0.87 -17.23
C SER A 53 14.59 1.87 -16.10
N TYR A 54 15.32 1.64 -15.00
CA TYR A 54 15.33 2.57 -13.87
C TYR A 54 15.74 4.00 -14.30
N ASN A 55 16.75 4.12 -15.17
CA ASN A 55 17.19 5.43 -15.69
C ASN A 55 16.13 6.10 -16.55
N TYR A 56 15.38 5.32 -17.36
CA TYR A 56 14.26 5.88 -18.11
C TYR A 56 13.22 6.44 -17.17
N VAL A 57 12.75 5.65 -16.19
CA VAL A 57 11.74 6.09 -15.22
C VAL A 57 12.20 7.35 -14.50
N ALA A 58 13.44 7.37 -14.02
CA ALA A 58 14.03 8.55 -13.37
C ALA A 58 14.03 9.79 -14.26
N SER A 59 14.29 9.63 -15.58
CA SER A 59 14.27 10.74 -16.54
C SER A 59 12.86 11.31 -16.81
N GLN A 60 11.81 10.54 -16.49
CA GLN A 60 10.41 10.90 -16.76
C GLN A 60 9.69 11.56 -15.55
N LEU A 61 10.40 11.85 -14.45
CA LEU A 61 9.80 12.47 -13.26
C LEU A 61 9.65 13.99 -13.36
N GLY A 62 10.36 14.62 -14.29
CA GLY A 62 10.36 16.07 -14.51
C GLY A 62 9.08 16.59 -15.14
N GLN A 63 9.00 17.91 -15.29
CA GLN A 63 7.86 18.57 -15.96
C GLN A 63 7.72 18.07 -17.41
N GLY A 64 6.51 17.67 -17.79
CA GLY A 64 6.19 17.10 -19.10
C GLY A 64 6.56 15.63 -19.27
N GLY A 65 7.15 14.99 -18.25
CA GLY A 65 7.47 13.55 -18.27
C GLY A 65 6.27 12.67 -17.92
N GLU A 66 6.35 11.39 -18.32
CA GLU A 66 5.29 10.39 -18.11
C GLU A 66 4.89 10.23 -16.62
N TYR A 67 5.87 10.40 -15.72
CA TYR A 67 5.69 10.21 -14.28
C TYR A 67 5.78 11.53 -13.52
N GLN A 68 5.42 12.65 -14.16
CA GLN A 68 5.40 13.95 -13.50
C GLN A 68 4.56 13.89 -12.21
N GLY A 69 5.12 14.40 -11.12
CA GLY A 69 4.46 14.43 -9.80
C GLY A 69 4.74 13.20 -8.93
N TRP A 70 5.34 12.16 -9.50
CA TRP A 70 5.93 11.05 -8.75
C TRP A 70 7.38 11.34 -8.37
N SER A 71 7.94 10.52 -7.49
CA SER A 71 9.34 10.55 -7.09
C SER A 71 9.86 9.13 -6.87
N LEU A 72 11.16 8.91 -7.03
CA LEU A 72 11.79 7.64 -6.67
C LEU A 72 11.63 7.39 -5.17
N ALA A 73 11.21 6.19 -4.80
CA ALA A 73 11.12 5.80 -3.40
C ALA A 73 12.52 5.63 -2.80
N SER A 74 12.73 6.17 -1.60
CA SER A 74 13.93 5.88 -0.81
C SER A 74 13.84 4.49 -0.17
N LYS A 75 15.00 3.89 0.13
CA LYS A 75 15.07 2.62 0.87
C LYS A 75 14.20 2.62 2.14
N ASP A 76 14.26 3.67 2.95
CA ASP A 76 13.51 3.73 4.21
C ASP A 76 12.00 3.80 3.97
N GLN A 77 11.55 4.51 2.94
CA GLN A 77 10.13 4.52 2.55
C GLN A 77 9.68 3.14 2.09
N VAL A 78 10.50 2.47 1.27
CA VAL A 78 10.20 1.11 0.79
C VAL A 78 10.09 0.15 1.96
N PHE A 79 11.09 0.11 2.84
CA PHE A 79 11.06 -0.75 4.02
C PHE A 79 9.87 -0.46 4.92
N THR A 80 9.56 0.82 5.16
CA THR A 80 8.42 1.23 5.99
C THR A 80 7.11 0.73 5.40
N MET A 81 6.86 1.00 4.11
CA MET A 81 5.64 0.54 3.43
C MET A 81 5.54 -0.99 3.43
N TRP A 82 6.62 -1.69 3.09
CA TRP A 82 6.65 -3.15 3.05
C TRP A 82 6.42 -3.78 4.43
N SER A 83 7.02 -3.20 5.48
CA SER A 83 6.84 -3.65 6.86
C SER A 83 5.42 -3.37 7.37
N ASN A 84 4.81 -2.27 6.96
CA ASN A 84 3.43 -1.93 7.34
C ASN A 84 2.42 -2.82 6.62
N ALA A 85 2.72 -3.20 5.38
CA ALA A 85 1.90 -4.09 4.58
C ALA A 85 1.93 -5.52 5.12
N PHE A 86 3.13 -6.08 5.35
CA PHE A 86 3.30 -7.53 5.41
C PHE A 86 3.75 -8.11 6.75
N LEU A 87 3.95 -7.28 7.78
CA LEU A 87 4.24 -7.78 9.15
C LEU A 87 3.03 -7.60 10.08
N GLY A 88 2.93 -8.52 11.04
CA GLY A 88 1.87 -8.54 12.04
C GLY A 88 0.52 -9.00 11.48
N LEU A 89 0.50 -9.63 10.31
CA LEU A 89 -0.70 -10.17 9.69
C LEU A 89 -1.03 -11.58 10.20
N GLY A 90 -0.07 -12.24 10.85
CA GLY A 90 -0.22 -13.61 11.33
C GLY A 90 0.09 -14.63 10.25
N ALA A 91 0.99 -14.30 9.33
CA ALA A 91 1.55 -15.24 8.36
C ALA A 91 2.30 -16.39 9.05
N ASP A 92 2.41 -17.54 8.36
CA ASP A 92 3.16 -18.70 8.84
C ASP A 92 4.60 -18.37 9.25
N TYR A 93 5.23 -17.41 8.57
CA TYR A 93 6.55 -16.91 8.94
C TYR A 93 6.70 -15.43 8.59
N GLU A 94 7.25 -14.67 9.54
CA GLU A 94 7.57 -13.25 9.40
C GLU A 94 8.93 -12.95 10.03
N ASN A 95 9.87 -12.43 9.25
CA ASN A 95 11.16 -11.96 9.74
C ASN A 95 11.53 -10.62 9.13
N ARG A 96 11.67 -9.60 9.98
CA ARG A 96 12.03 -8.24 9.58
C ARG A 96 13.45 -8.13 8.98
N ASN A 97 14.35 -9.06 9.29
CA ASN A 97 15.77 -8.95 8.98
C ASN A 97 16.39 -10.26 8.43
N GLU A 98 15.63 -11.06 7.68
CA GLU A 98 16.05 -12.39 7.20
C GLU A 98 17.41 -12.37 6.48
N TYR A 99 17.60 -11.42 5.56
CA TYR A 99 18.83 -11.33 4.76
C TYR A 99 19.80 -10.24 5.25
N GLY A 100 19.49 -9.62 6.40
CA GLY A 100 20.20 -8.49 7.00
C GLY A 100 19.25 -7.40 7.47
N ILE A 101 19.79 -6.33 8.08
CA ILE A 101 18.99 -5.25 8.64
C ILE A 101 18.13 -4.60 7.54
N GLY A 102 16.80 -4.58 7.74
CA GLY A 102 15.87 -3.97 6.80
C GLY A 102 15.54 -4.85 5.57
N GLN A 103 15.98 -6.10 5.55
CA GLN A 103 15.71 -7.05 4.48
C GLN A 103 14.66 -8.07 4.93
N LEU A 104 13.41 -7.59 4.93
CA LEU A 104 12.23 -8.34 5.36
C LEU A 104 12.02 -9.58 4.50
N TYR A 105 11.54 -10.65 5.11
CA TYR A 105 10.98 -11.82 4.45
C TYR A 105 9.73 -12.29 5.22
N ALA A 106 8.64 -12.56 4.50
CA ALA A 106 7.48 -13.23 5.07
C ALA A 106 6.91 -14.22 4.05
N LYS A 107 6.26 -15.28 4.56
CA LYS A 107 5.61 -16.29 3.72
C LYS A 107 4.39 -16.86 4.42
N ASP A 108 3.40 -17.26 3.62
CA ASP A 108 2.12 -17.78 4.10
C ASP A 108 1.41 -18.61 3.01
N GLY A 109 0.32 -19.30 3.35
CA GLY A 109 -0.61 -19.88 2.38
C GLY A 109 -0.38 -21.36 2.06
N GLN A 110 0.74 -21.96 2.51
CA GLN A 110 0.99 -23.37 2.23
C GLN A 110 -0.06 -24.27 2.89
N GLY A 111 -0.78 -25.05 2.08
CA GLY A 111 -1.79 -26.00 2.54
C GLY A 111 -3.20 -25.43 2.64
N VAL A 112 -3.39 -24.16 2.29
CA VAL A 112 -4.68 -23.49 2.16
C VAL A 112 -4.81 -22.86 0.77
N ASN A 113 -5.99 -22.35 0.44
CA ASN A 113 -6.20 -21.62 -0.82
C ASN A 113 -6.04 -20.12 -0.52
N GLY A 114 -5.02 -19.50 -1.12
CA GLY A 114 -4.61 -18.13 -0.86
C GLY A 114 -3.83 -17.95 0.44
N SER A 115 -3.63 -16.70 0.84
CA SER A 115 -2.86 -16.34 2.04
C SER A 115 -3.41 -15.08 2.69
N VAL A 116 -2.86 -14.72 3.86
CA VAL A 116 -3.10 -13.41 4.47
C VAL A 116 -2.62 -12.24 3.61
N PHE A 117 -1.87 -12.50 2.52
CA PHE A 117 -1.36 -11.49 1.60
C PHE A 117 -2.24 -11.26 0.36
N THR A 118 -3.18 -12.15 0.04
CA THR A 118 -3.94 -12.11 -1.22
C THR A 118 -4.59 -10.75 -1.50
N GLU A 119 -5.29 -10.16 -0.53
CA GLU A 119 -5.89 -8.83 -0.72
C GLU A 119 -4.84 -7.75 -0.99
N LEU A 120 -3.67 -7.82 -0.34
CA LEU A 120 -2.59 -6.87 -0.59
C LEU A 120 -1.97 -7.05 -1.97
N PHE A 121 -1.88 -8.29 -2.47
CA PHE A 121 -1.40 -8.55 -3.82
C PHE A 121 -2.34 -7.99 -4.89
N ASP A 122 -3.65 -8.14 -4.68
CA ASP A 122 -4.66 -7.54 -5.54
C ASP A 122 -4.57 -6.01 -5.55
N ILE A 123 -4.43 -5.40 -4.38
CA ILE A 123 -4.32 -3.93 -4.24
C ILE A 123 -3.02 -3.40 -4.86
N MET A 124 -1.87 -4.03 -4.59
CA MET A 124 -0.58 -3.54 -5.07
C MET A 124 -0.35 -3.82 -6.56
N GLY A 125 -1.11 -4.75 -7.13
CA GLY A 125 -0.97 -5.20 -8.51
C GLY A 125 0.21 -6.15 -8.73
N LYS A 126 0.41 -6.50 -10.02
CA LYS A 126 1.41 -7.48 -10.44
C LYS A 126 2.17 -7.10 -11.69
N ASN A 127 3.42 -7.54 -11.79
CA ASN A 127 4.19 -7.35 -13.03
C ASN A 127 3.87 -8.42 -14.07
N THR A 128 3.78 -9.68 -13.66
CA THR A 128 3.50 -10.79 -14.58
C THR A 128 2.60 -11.83 -13.95
N THR A 129 1.86 -12.52 -14.82
CA THR A 129 1.22 -13.80 -14.54
C THR A 129 1.90 -14.85 -15.42
N LYS A 130 2.30 -15.98 -14.83
CA LYS A 130 2.86 -17.11 -15.57
C LYS A 130 1.92 -18.30 -15.50
N TYR A 131 1.88 -19.05 -16.60
CA TYR A 131 1.07 -20.27 -16.73
C TYR A 131 -0.42 -20.03 -16.47
N GLU A 132 -0.95 -18.94 -17.02
CA GLU A 132 -2.33 -18.53 -16.87
C GLU A 132 -3.33 -19.64 -17.23
N GLY A 133 -4.34 -19.83 -16.39
CA GLY A 133 -5.38 -20.85 -16.51
C GLY A 133 -4.92 -22.27 -16.19
N THR A 134 -3.71 -22.46 -15.65
CA THR A 134 -3.16 -23.78 -15.29
C THR A 134 -3.06 -23.97 -13.79
N ALA A 135 -2.83 -25.21 -13.37
CA ALA A 135 -2.69 -25.55 -11.96
C ALA A 135 -1.38 -25.06 -11.30
N ILE A 136 -0.49 -24.45 -12.07
CA ILE A 136 0.80 -23.87 -11.63
C ILE A 136 0.86 -22.36 -11.86
N GLU A 137 -0.31 -21.73 -12.07
CA GLU A 137 -0.41 -20.28 -12.23
C GLU A 137 0.17 -19.57 -11.02
N HIS A 138 0.97 -18.53 -11.30
CA HIS A 138 1.45 -17.63 -10.27
C HIS A 138 1.60 -16.21 -10.80
N ASN A 139 1.42 -15.26 -9.90
CA ASN A 139 1.67 -13.85 -10.11
C ASN A 139 3.00 -13.47 -9.48
N SER A 140 3.73 -12.55 -10.10
CA SER A 140 4.94 -12.01 -9.50
C SER A 140 5.09 -10.51 -9.71
N SER A 141 5.69 -9.89 -8.70
CA SER A 141 5.99 -8.46 -8.65
C SER A 141 7.42 -8.26 -8.20
N VAL A 142 8.18 -7.44 -8.91
CA VAL A 142 9.53 -6.98 -8.61
C VAL A 142 9.56 -5.47 -8.74
N GLY A 143 9.98 -4.78 -7.69
CA GLY A 143 10.07 -3.32 -7.65
C GLY A 143 11.48 -2.85 -7.36
N TRP A 144 12.09 -2.13 -8.29
CA TRP A 144 13.41 -1.55 -8.11
C TRP A 144 13.39 -0.27 -7.29
N PHE A 145 14.36 -0.14 -6.38
CA PHE A 145 14.66 1.08 -5.64
C PHE A 145 16.16 1.23 -5.44
N LEU A 146 16.61 2.44 -5.10
CA LEU A 146 18.01 2.66 -4.74
C LEU A 146 18.25 2.27 -3.28
N GLY A 147 19.00 1.20 -3.10
CA GLY A 147 19.38 0.62 -1.83
C GLY A 147 20.74 1.09 -1.32
N THR A 148 21.35 0.29 -0.44
CA THR A 148 22.63 0.63 0.24
C THR A 148 23.81 0.63 -0.73
N ASP A 149 23.94 -0.44 -1.52
CA ASP A 149 25.10 -0.66 -2.39
C ASP A 149 24.81 -0.40 -3.87
N GLY A 150 23.59 0.03 -4.20
CA GLY A 150 23.13 0.27 -5.56
C GLY A 150 21.67 -0.12 -5.72
N LEU A 151 21.28 -0.54 -6.93
CA LEU A 151 19.90 -0.95 -7.18
C LEU A 151 19.56 -2.22 -6.40
N SER A 152 18.43 -2.19 -5.72
CA SER A 152 17.88 -3.21 -4.81
C SER A 152 16.41 -3.43 -5.14
N ASN A 153 15.81 -4.53 -4.67
CA ASN A 153 14.41 -4.84 -5.03
C ASN A 153 13.54 -5.34 -3.89
N VAL A 154 12.25 -5.04 -4.01
CA VAL A 154 11.18 -5.77 -3.35
C VAL A 154 10.67 -6.86 -4.29
N HIS A 155 10.15 -7.95 -3.73
CA HIS A 155 9.55 -9.02 -4.51
C HIS A 155 8.30 -9.58 -3.82
N MET A 156 7.29 -9.90 -4.63
CA MET A 156 6.09 -10.64 -4.25
C MET A 156 5.91 -11.82 -5.21
N LEU A 157 5.55 -12.98 -4.67
CA LEU A 157 5.15 -14.16 -5.43
C LEU A 157 3.88 -14.71 -4.82
N GLU A 158 2.86 -14.87 -5.65
CA GLU A 158 1.55 -15.41 -5.29
C GLU A 158 1.24 -16.62 -6.15
N TRP A 159 0.92 -17.76 -5.54
CA TRP A 159 0.44 -18.94 -6.23
C TRP A 159 -1.08 -18.93 -6.30
N THR A 160 -1.63 -18.79 -7.51
CA THR A 160 -3.09 -18.75 -7.73
C THR A 160 -3.63 -20.02 -8.38
N GLY A 161 -2.73 -20.91 -8.84
CA GLY A 161 -3.09 -22.19 -9.41
C GLY A 161 -3.54 -23.19 -8.34
N ALA A 162 -4.79 -23.69 -8.44
CA ALA A 162 -5.45 -24.53 -7.44
C ALA A 162 -4.67 -25.76 -6.91
N LEU A 163 -3.68 -26.28 -7.64
CA LEU A 163 -2.80 -27.33 -7.11
C LEU A 163 -1.62 -26.73 -6.36
N PHE A 164 -0.88 -25.79 -6.96
CA PHE A 164 0.36 -25.29 -6.38
C PHE A 164 0.16 -24.29 -5.26
N ASP A 165 -0.96 -23.57 -5.25
CA ASP A 165 -1.43 -22.76 -4.12
C ASP A 165 -1.44 -23.59 -2.83
N LEU A 166 -1.96 -24.82 -2.88
CA LEU A 166 -1.96 -25.74 -1.73
C LEU A 166 -0.56 -26.26 -1.32
N TYR A 167 0.45 -26.19 -2.19
CA TYR A 167 1.76 -26.81 -1.95
C TYR A 167 2.90 -25.81 -1.73
N ASN A 168 2.68 -24.54 -2.05
CA ASN A 168 3.71 -23.51 -1.99
C ASN A 168 3.23 -22.39 -1.09
N ASN A 169 4.19 -21.63 -0.57
CA ASN A 169 3.86 -20.40 0.12
C ASN A 169 3.84 -19.26 -0.89
N ASP A 170 2.94 -18.33 -0.67
CA ASP A 170 3.10 -16.96 -1.11
C ASP A 170 4.26 -16.32 -0.35
N VAL A 171 5.02 -15.47 -1.01
CA VAL A 171 6.26 -14.92 -0.47
C VAL A 171 6.35 -13.43 -0.75
N VAL A 172 6.80 -12.69 0.24
CA VAL A 172 7.20 -11.29 0.10
C VAL A 172 8.57 -11.08 0.72
N ASN A 173 9.40 -10.27 0.06
CA ASN A 173 10.75 -10.01 0.56
C ASN A 173 11.36 -8.70 0.06
N ILE A 174 12.43 -8.27 0.73
CA ILE A 174 13.32 -7.17 0.32
C ILE A 174 14.74 -7.71 0.19
N TYR A 175 15.38 -7.45 -0.95
CA TYR A 175 16.80 -7.71 -1.19
C TYR A 175 17.56 -6.38 -1.32
N ASP A 176 18.45 -6.11 -0.37
CA ASP A 176 19.35 -4.95 -0.33
C ASP A 176 20.82 -5.35 -0.06
N ASN A 177 21.15 -6.62 -0.27
CA ASN A 177 22.47 -7.19 -0.05
C ASN A 177 23.27 -7.42 -1.33
N TYR A 178 22.74 -6.97 -2.48
CA TYR A 178 23.39 -7.10 -3.78
C TYR A 178 23.11 -5.88 -4.64
N ASN A 179 24.10 -5.47 -5.44
CA ASN A 179 23.95 -4.35 -6.37
C ASN A 179 23.52 -4.85 -7.75
N TYR A 180 22.25 -4.66 -8.09
CA TYR A 180 21.66 -5.07 -9.37
C TYR A 180 21.83 -4.03 -10.50
N SER A 181 22.64 -2.98 -10.29
CA SER A 181 22.70 -1.84 -11.21
C SER A 181 23.14 -2.19 -12.63
N ASN A 182 24.04 -3.17 -12.79
CA ASN A 182 24.61 -3.52 -14.10
C ASN A 182 23.57 -4.08 -15.09
N SER A 183 22.49 -4.69 -14.60
CA SER A 183 21.49 -5.31 -15.46
C SER A 183 20.30 -4.39 -15.75
N TYR A 184 19.88 -3.58 -14.77
CA TYR A 184 18.54 -2.96 -14.78
C TYR A 184 18.52 -1.42 -14.74
N THR A 185 19.67 -0.77 -14.55
CA THR A 185 19.72 0.70 -14.66
C THR A 185 19.47 1.17 -16.10
N ALA A 186 20.06 0.48 -17.08
CA ALA A 186 19.98 0.85 -18.48
C ALA A 186 18.97 0.03 -19.30
N ASN A 187 18.71 -1.22 -18.94
CA ASN A 187 17.80 -2.11 -19.66
C ASN A 187 16.48 -2.27 -18.89
N GLY A 188 15.36 -2.12 -19.59
CA GLY A 188 14.04 -2.42 -19.03
C GLY A 188 13.71 -3.91 -19.12
N ASP A 189 12.87 -4.39 -18.22
CA ASP A 189 12.35 -5.75 -18.22
C ASP A 189 10.83 -5.69 -18.04
N SER A 190 10.08 -6.43 -18.87
CA SER A 190 8.61 -6.48 -18.78
C SER A 190 8.12 -7.12 -17.48
N ALA A 191 8.98 -7.82 -16.75
CA ALA A 191 8.65 -8.49 -15.51
C ALA A 191 8.93 -7.66 -14.25
N GLN A 192 9.26 -6.38 -14.38
CA GLN A 192 9.76 -5.57 -13.27
C GLN A 192 9.28 -4.12 -13.39
N SER A 193 9.07 -3.48 -12.24
CA SER A 193 8.72 -2.06 -12.10
C SER A 193 9.82 -1.29 -11.35
N THR A 194 9.73 0.04 -11.37
CA THR A 194 10.47 0.93 -10.47
C THR A 194 9.52 1.48 -9.40
N MET A 195 9.95 1.46 -8.14
CA MET A 195 9.17 1.94 -7.00
C MET A 195 9.04 3.47 -7.05
N LEU A 196 7.83 3.93 -7.33
CA LEU A 196 7.49 5.35 -7.36
C LEU A 196 6.51 5.69 -6.24
N VAL A 197 6.74 6.85 -5.63
CA VAL A 197 5.96 7.36 -4.51
C VAL A 197 5.65 8.84 -4.70
N LYS A 198 4.50 9.28 -4.19
CA LYS A 198 4.17 10.70 -4.03
C LYS A 198 3.43 10.92 -2.72
N ARG A 199 3.28 12.18 -2.32
CA ARG A 199 2.40 12.52 -1.19
C ARG A 199 0.95 12.35 -1.62
N SER A 200 0.17 11.60 -0.84
CA SER A 200 -1.27 11.61 -1.03
C SER A 200 -1.78 13.02 -0.73
N VAL A 201 -2.61 13.55 -1.63
CA VAL A 201 -3.36 14.78 -1.34
C VAL A 201 -4.65 14.32 -0.69
N PRO A 202 -4.90 14.66 0.59
CA PRO A 202 -6.17 14.28 1.23
C PRO A 202 -7.30 14.81 0.36
N ALA A 203 -8.24 13.93 -0.01
CA ALA A 203 -9.49 14.41 -0.60
C ALA A 203 -10.03 15.50 0.33
N PRO A 204 -10.39 16.70 -0.18
CA PRO A 204 -10.95 17.72 0.68
C PRO A 204 -12.13 17.09 1.38
N THR A 205 -12.06 17.01 2.71
CA THR A 205 -13.05 16.29 3.50
C THR A 205 -14.40 16.88 3.14
N MET A 206 -15.20 16.17 2.35
CA MET A 206 -16.52 16.66 1.95
C MET A 206 -17.36 16.97 3.19
N LEU A 207 -17.06 16.32 4.32
CA LEU A 207 -17.59 16.63 5.63
C LEU A 207 -17.23 18.03 6.14
N ALA A 208 -16.01 18.52 5.94
CA ALA A 208 -15.60 19.87 6.33
C ALA A 208 -16.23 20.92 5.41
N ILE A 209 -16.29 20.66 4.09
CA ILE A 209 -16.98 21.53 3.13
C ILE A 209 -18.49 21.55 3.43
N PHE A 210 -19.09 20.41 3.74
CA PHE A 210 -20.51 20.29 4.09
C PHE A 210 -20.82 20.96 5.44
N ALA A 211 -19.97 20.78 6.45
CA ALA A 211 -20.09 21.47 7.73
C ALA A 211 -19.96 23.00 7.57
N LEU A 212 -19.00 23.47 6.77
CA LEU A 212 -18.87 24.89 6.42
C LEU A 212 -20.09 25.40 5.65
N ALA A 213 -20.65 24.61 4.74
CA ALA A 213 -21.87 24.96 4.02
C ALA A 213 -23.09 25.06 4.96
N LEU A 214 -23.22 24.15 5.93
CA LEU A 214 -24.27 24.20 6.96
C LEU A 214 -24.11 25.42 7.88
N ILE A 215 -22.88 25.72 8.31
CA ILE A 215 -22.58 26.90 9.14
C ILE A 215 -22.92 28.18 8.35
N GLY A 216 -22.49 28.28 7.09
CA GLY A 216 -22.83 29.41 6.22
C GLY A 216 -24.35 29.59 6.02
N PHE A 217 -25.10 28.49 5.94
CA PHE A 217 -26.56 28.53 5.82
C PHE A 217 -27.25 28.99 7.12
N SER A 218 -26.75 28.55 8.27
CA SER A 218 -27.28 28.93 9.59
C SER A 218 -27.05 30.41 9.90
N LEU A 219 -25.90 30.97 9.53
CA LEU A 219 -25.56 32.39 9.70
C LEU A 219 -26.42 33.32 8.82
N ARG A 220 -26.85 32.84 7.65
CA ARG A 220 -27.71 33.59 6.72
C ARG A 220 -29.18 33.70 7.18
N ARG A 221 -29.62 32.79 8.07
CA ARG A 221 -30.95 32.86 8.71
C ARG A 221 -30.98 33.82 9.91
N ALA A 222 -29.86 34.00 10.60
CA ALA A 222 -29.76 34.87 11.78
C ALA A 222 -29.73 36.38 11.46
N THR A 223 -29.49 36.76 10.21
CA THR A 223 -29.38 38.16 9.74
C THR A 223 -30.69 38.74 9.17
N LYS A 224 -31.81 38.00 9.26
CA LYS A 224 -33.16 38.43 8.84
C LYS A 224 -34.08 38.77 10.03
N ILE A 225 -33.54 39.32 11.13
CA ILE A 225 -34.30 39.89 12.25
C ILE A 225 -33.91 41.36 12.39
#